data_AF-A0A847BGZ5-F1
#
_entry.id   AF-A0A847BGZ5-F1
#
_cell.length_a   1.000
_cell.length_b   1.000
_cell.length_c   1.000
_cell.angle_alpha   90.00
_cell.angle_beta   90.00
_cell.angle_gamma   90.00
#
_symmetry.space_group_name_H-M   'P 1'
#
loop_
_entity.id
_entity.type
_entity.pdbx_description
1 polymer ?
#
loop_
_entity_poly.entity_id
_entity_poly.type
_entity_poly.pdbx_seq_one_letter_code
_entity_poly.pdbx_strand_id
1 'polypeptide(L)'
;LVSKRGVRIILITDQWASPISALADYTFNCWVEIPSGWDSNISTMMLLEAMIASVQEHCWPGTRDRYERLDELFDMTQLFRKF
;
A
#
# COMPACT_ATOMS: atom_id res chain seq x y z
N LEU A 1 -22.18 -7.83 -4.60
CA LEU A 1 -20.83 -7.42 -5.04
C LEU A 1 -20.48 -6.11 -4.37
N VAL A 2 -19.24 -6.00 -3.88
CA VAL A 2 -18.73 -4.81 -3.17
C VAL A 2 -18.80 -3.57 -4.08
N SER A 3 -18.64 -3.74 -5.40
CA SER A 3 -18.87 -2.71 -6.42
C SER A 3 -20.23 -2.01 -6.34
N LYS A 4 -21.29 -2.70 -5.92
CA LYS A 4 -22.63 -2.09 -5.74
C LYS A 4 -22.69 -1.09 -4.57
N ARG A 5 -21.63 -0.98 -3.76
CA ARG A 5 -21.51 -0.06 -2.63
C ARG A 5 -20.73 1.22 -2.99
N GLY A 6 -20.48 1.50 -4.28
CA GLY A 6 -19.79 2.71 -4.72
C GLY A 6 -18.28 2.73 -4.48
N VAL A 7 -17.69 1.56 -4.21
CA VAL A 7 -16.24 1.40 -4.05
C VAL A 7 -15.57 1.09 -5.38
N ARG A 8 -14.31 1.51 -5.52
CA ARG A 8 -13.46 1.11 -6.65
C ARG A 8 -12.65 -0.13 -6.31
N ILE A 9 -12.53 -1.04 -7.27
CA ILE A 9 -11.76 -2.26 -7.18
C ILE A 9 -10.50 -2.09 -8.04
N ILE A 10 -9.34 -2.11 -7.40
CA ILE A 10 -8.04 -2.09 -8.08
C ILE A 10 -7.43 -3.47 -7.93
N LEU A 11 -7.13 -4.12 -9.06
CA LEU A 11 -6.46 -5.40 -9.12
C LEU A 11 -4.98 -5.20 -9.45
N ILE A 12 -4.11 -5.76 -8.62
CA ILE A 12 -2.70 -5.98 -8.92
C ILE A 12 -2.53 -7.48 -9.08
N THR A 13 -2.04 -7.92 -10.24
CA THR A 13 -1.92 -9.34 -10.58
C THR A 13 -0.68 -9.56 -11.43
N ASP A 14 -0.16 -10.79 -11.43
CA ASP A 14 0.90 -11.20 -12.34
C ASP A 14 0.37 -11.52 -13.76
N GLN A 15 1.26 -12.00 -14.62
CA GLN A 15 0.96 -12.37 -16.00
C GLN A 15 -0.09 -13.47 -16.18
N TRP A 16 -0.41 -14.26 -15.15
CA TRP A 16 -1.45 -15.29 -15.24
C TRP A 16 -2.86 -14.75 -15.04
N ALA A 17 -2.98 -13.51 -14.54
CA ALA A 17 -4.21 -12.76 -14.35
C ALA A 17 -5.29 -13.47 -13.50
N SER A 18 -5.75 -12.80 -12.45
CA SER A 18 -6.87 -13.31 -11.66
C SER A 18 -8.21 -13.21 -12.41
N PRO A 19 -9.12 -14.20 -12.28
CA PRO A 19 -10.49 -14.10 -12.80
C PRO A 19 -11.28 -12.90 -12.26
N ILE A 20 -10.84 -12.31 -11.14
CA ILE A 20 -11.45 -11.10 -10.58
C ILE A 20 -11.24 -9.86 -11.46
N SER A 21 -10.35 -9.92 -12.46
CA SER A 21 -10.13 -8.85 -13.44
C SER A 21 -11.43 -8.37 -14.10
N ALA A 22 -12.40 -9.25 -14.34
CA ALA A 22 -13.72 -8.90 -14.89
C ALA A 22 -14.56 -7.98 -13.96
N LEU A 23 -14.19 -7.88 -12.69
CA LEU A 23 -14.86 -7.06 -11.68
C LEU A 23 -14.02 -5.84 -11.27
N ALA A 24 -12.80 -5.69 -11.77
CA ALA A 24 -11.89 -4.62 -11.40
C ALA A 24 -12.09 -3.37 -12.27
N ASP A 25 -12.06 -2.19 -11.66
CA ASP A 25 -12.09 -0.90 -12.38
C ASP A 25 -10.72 -0.59 -12.99
N TYR A 26 -9.65 -1.02 -12.31
CA TYR A 26 -8.26 -0.88 -12.77
C TYR A 26 -7.52 -2.19 -12.55
N THR A 27 -6.73 -2.61 -13.53
CA THR A 27 -5.90 -3.82 -13.44
C THR A 27 -4.45 -3.48 -13.81
N PHE A 28 -3.52 -3.80 -12.91
CA PHE A 28 -2.09 -3.74 -13.13
C PHE A 28 -1.55 -5.16 -13.29
N ASN A 29 -1.08 -5.48 -14.51
CA ASN A 29 -0.46 -6.77 -14.82
C ASN A 29 1.06 -6.66 -14.68
N CYS A 30 1.60 -7.19 -13.59
CA CYS A 30 3.02 -7.17 -13.26
C CYS A 30 3.72 -8.39 -13.87
N TRP A 31 4.37 -8.18 -15.02
CA TRP A 31 5.12 -9.24 -15.71
C TRP A 31 6.41 -9.60 -14.98
N VAL A 32 6.80 -10.87 -15.12
CA VAL A 32 8.08 -11.40 -14.63
C VAL A 32 8.74 -12.23 -15.73
N GLU A 33 10.07 -12.21 -15.78
CA GLU A 33 10.82 -12.91 -16.83
C GLU A 33 10.73 -14.43 -16.66
N ILE A 34 10.86 -14.91 -15.42
CA ILE A 34 10.76 -16.33 -15.09
C ILE A 34 9.32 -16.60 -14.65
N PRO A 35 8.57 -17.48 -15.33
CA PRO A 35 7.19 -17.79 -15.00
C PRO A 35 7.10 -18.69 -13.76
N SER A 36 7.55 -18.19 -12.61
CA SER A 36 7.47 -18.86 -11.32
C SER A 36 6.56 -18.09 -10.35
N GLY A 37 5.82 -18.82 -9.52
CA GLY A 37 4.96 -18.20 -8.51
C GLY A 37 5.75 -17.42 -7.45
N TRP A 38 7.01 -17.80 -7.22
CA TRP A 38 7.91 -17.08 -6.32
C TRP A 38 8.29 -15.71 -6.89
N ASP A 39 8.60 -15.64 -8.19
CA ASP A 39 8.99 -14.40 -8.86
C ASP A 39 7.79 -13.45 -9.02
N SER A 40 6.58 -13.98 -9.16
CA SER A 40 5.35 -13.20 -9.32
C SER A 40 5.04 -12.29 -8.12
N ASN A 41 5.45 -12.71 -6.92
CA ASN A 41 5.35 -11.86 -5.73
C ASN A 41 6.28 -10.65 -5.79
N ILE A 42 7.44 -10.75 -6.45
CA ILE A 42 8.44 -9.67 -6.45
C ILE A 42 7.87 -8.44 -7.17
N SER A 43 7.37 -8.62 -8.38
CA SER A 43 6.87 -7.51 -9.21
C SER A 43 5.58 -6.89 -8.65
N THR A 44 4.69 -7.72 -8.10
CA THR A 44 3.44 -7.26 -7.48
C THR A 44 3.69 -6.51 -6.17
N MET A 45 4.57 -7.02 -5.29
CA MET A 45 4.95 -6.33 -4.06
C MET A 45 5.73 -5.05 -4.34
N MET A 46 6.64 -5.05 -5.32
CA MET A 46 7.38 -3.84 -5.69
C MET A 46 6.44 -2.70 -6.10
N LEU A 47 5.41 -2.99 -6.92
CA LEU A 47 4.42 -1.99 -7.29
C LEU A 47 3.64 -1.50 -6.06
N LEU A 48 3.23 -2.41 -5.17
CA LEU A 48 2.53 -2.06 -3.93
C LEU A 48 3.38 -1.13 -3.05
N GLU A 49 4.64 -1.48 -2.81
CA GLU A 49 5.57 -0.67 -2.00
C GLU A 49 5.81 0.71 -2.63
N ALA A 50 5.95 0.78 -3.95
CA ALA A 50 6.09 2.07 -4.64
C ALA A 50 4.84 2.95 -4.47
N MET A 51 3.64 2.38 -4.54
CA MET A 51 2.39 3.10 -4.29
C MET A 51 2.31 3.58 -2.83
N ILE A 52 2.68 2.74 -1.86
CA ILE A 52 2.71 3.11 -0.44
C ILE A 52 3.70 4.25 -0.21
N ALA A 53 4.92 4.15 -0.74
CA ALA A 53 5.93 5.17 -0.61
C ALA A 53 5.45 6.51 -1.19
N SER A 54 4.82 6.49 -2.37
CA SER A 54 4.24 7.70 -2.96
C SER A 54 3.16 8.30 -2.06
N VAL A 55 2.24 7.50 -1.53
CA VAL A 55 1.20 7.97 -0.61
C VAL A 55 1.83 8.56 0.66
N GLN A 56 2.84 7.92 1.22
CA GLN A 56 3.55 8.40 2.40
C GLN A 56 4.21 9.76 2.15
N GLU A 57 4.88 9.94 1.02
CA GLU A 57 5.48 11.22 0.64
C GLU A 57 4.43 12.32 0.49
N HIS A 58 3.31 12.04 -0.19
CA HIS A 58 2.22 13.01 -0.37
C HIS A 58 1.51 13.36 0.94
N CYS A 59 1.36 12.39 1.85
CA CYS A 59 0.70 12.57 3.14
C CYS A 59 1.65 12.97 4.27
N TRP A 60 2.95 13.12 4.00
CA TRP A 60 3.95 13.39 5.02
C TRP A 60 3.66 14.65 5.85
N PRO A 61 3.22 15.79 5.29
CA PRO A 61 2.97 16.99 6.09
C PRO A 61 1.99 16.75 7.25
N GLY A 62 0.84 16.14 6.98
CA GLY A 62 -0.15 15.83 8.03
C GLY A 62 0.26 14.65 8.92
N THR A 63 1.03 13.71 8.38
CA THR A 63 1.56 12.59 9.16
C THR A 63 2.58 13.07 10.19
N ARG A 64 3.45 14.00 9.80
CA ARG A 64 4.45 14.61 10.65
C ARG A 64 3.82 15.32 11.84
N ASP A 65 2.80 16.16 11.60
CA ASP A 65 2.09 16.86 12.68
C ASP A 65 1.50 15.89 13.72
N ARG A 66 0.97 14.74 13.26
CA ARG A 66 0.46 13.69 14.14
C ARG A 66 1.56 13.00 14.95
N TYR A 67 2.73 12.79 14.35
CA TYR A 67 3.89 12.22 15.03
C TYR A 67 4.45 13.19 16.08
N GLU A 68 4.63 14.47 15.73
CA GLU A 68 5.09 15.49 16.69
C GLU A 68 4.12 15.61 17.87
N ARG A 69 2.80 15.56 17.61
CA ARG A 69 1.81 15.55 18.69
C ARG A 69 1.89 14.30 19.57
N LEU A 70 2.20 13.15 18.97
CA LEU A 70 2.38 11.90 19.72
C LEU A 70 3.63 11.98 20.62
N ASP A 71 4.72 12.58 20.12
CA ASP A 71 5.94 12.79 20.89
C ASP A 71 5.71 13.71 22.10
N GLU A 72 4.95 14.79 21.94
CA GLU A 72 4.57 15.67 23.07
C GLU A 72 3.81 14.89 24.16
N LEU A 73 2.89 14.00 23.77
CA LEU A 73 2.12 13.18 24.72
C LEU A 73 3.00 12.18 25.46
N PHE A 74 4.02 11.61 24.78
CA PHE A 74 5.00 10.75 25.43
C PHE A 74 5.89 11.51 26.41
N ASP A 75 6.33 12.72 26.06
CA ASP A 75 7.13 13.57 26.94
C ASP A 75 6.33 13.95 28.21
N MET A 76 5.02 14.24 28.07
CA MET A 76 4.14 14.54 29.20
C MET A 76 3.93 13.37 30.17
N THR A 77 3.91 12.13 29.65
CA THR A 77 3.61 10.93 30.45
C THR A 77 4.85 10.31 31.08
N GLN A 78 6.06 10.85 30.83
CA GLN A 78 7.35 10.30 31.29
C GLN A 78 7.56 8.83 30.88
N LEU A 79 6.78 8.31 29.92
CA LEU A 79 6.82 6.92 29.48
C LEU A 79 8.10 6.61 28.69
N PHE A 80 8.73 7.63 28.11
CA PHE A 80 10.03 7.54 27.46
C PHE A 80 10.92 8.68 27.94
N ARG A 81 11.93 8.37 28.76
CA ARG A 81 12.95 9.33 29.18
C ARG A 81 13.92 9.51 28.01
N LYS A 82 13.92 10.67 27.33
CA LYS A 82 14.97 11.03 26.38
C LYS A 82 16.31 11.10 27.15
N PHE A 83 17.31 10.33 26.70
CA PHE A 83 18.68 10.36 27.26
C PHE A 83 19.42 11.62 26.82
#